data_AF-A0A7W0KDK7-F1
#
_entry.id   AF-A0A7W0KDK7-F1
#
_cell.length_a   1.000
_cell.length_b   1.000
_cell.length_c   1.000
_cell.angle_alpha   90.00
_cell.angle_beta   90.00
_cell.angle_gamma   90.00
#
_symmetry.space_group_name_H-M   'P 1'
#
loop_
_entity.id
_entity.type
_entity.pdbx_description
1 polymer ?
#
loop_
_entity_poly.entity_id
_entity_poly.type
_entity_poly.pdbx_seq_one_letter_code
_entity_poly.pdbx_strand_id
1 'polypeptide(L)' 'RLDTDILSGHRAGLRTALVLTGVSQRPDLASAEVLPDYVFADLPALTQALVGPG' A
#
# COMPACT_ATOMS: atom_id res chain seq x y z
N ARG A 1 -7.51 -4.60 -1.57
CA ARG A 1 -8.64 -3.73 -1.17
C ARG A 1 -8.20 -3.00 0.10
N LEU A 2 -8.27 -1.67 0.13
CA LEU A 2 -7.81 -0.87 1.28
C LEU A 2 -8.42 -1.34 2.61
N ASP A 3 -9.74 -1.52 2.63
CA ASP A 3 -10.49 -1.75 3.86
C ASP A 3 -10.21 -3.11 4.54
N THR A 4 -9.80 -4.13 3.77
CA THR A 4 -9.54 -5.47 4.32
C THR A 4 -8.05 -5.68 4.59
N ASP A 5 -7.20 -5.29 3.65
CA ASP A 5 -5.79 -5.67 3.67
C ASP A 5 -4.98 -4.69 4.52
N ILE A 6 -5.27 -3.39 4.42
CA ILE A 6 -4.57 -2.33 5.17
C ILE A 6 -5.04 -2.30 6.62
N LEU A 7 -6.36 -2.37 6.86
CA LEU A 7 -6.92 -2.38 8.21
C LEU A 7 -6.41 -3.57 9.04
N SER A 8 -6.31 -4.76 8.43
CA SER A 8 -5.80 -5.96 9.11
C SER A 8 -4.31 -5.82 9.44
N GLY A 9 -3.51 -5.28 8.52
CA GLY A 9 -2.08 -5.00 8.77
C GLY A 9 -1.88 -4.01 9.91
N HIS A 10 -2.63 -2.91 9.91
CA HIS A 10 -2.58 -1.91 10.98
C HIS A 10 -2.96 -2.51 12.35
N ARG A 11 -4.03 -3.33 12.41
CA ARG A 11 -4.44 -4.03 13.64
C ARG A 11 -3.40 -5.03 14.15
N ALA A 12 -2.61 -5.62 13.25
CA ALA A 12 -1.52 -6.53 13.60
C ALA A 12 -0.21 -5.78 13.99
N GLY A 13 -0.19 -4.45 13.96
CA GLY A 13 1.02 -3.65 14.21
C GLY A 13 2.06 -3.74 13.09
N LEU A 14 1.65 -4.16 11.89
CA LEU A 14 2.52 -4.27 10.72
C LEU A 14 2.47 -2.98 9.89
N ARG A 15 3.61 -2.66 9.26
CA ARG A 15 3.63 -1.64 8.21
C ARG A 15 2.98 -2.19 6.94
N THR A 16 2.24 -1.35 6.26
CA THR A 16 1.44 -1.67 5.09
C THR A 16 1.88 -0.84 3.88
N ALA A 17 1.84 -1.44 2.69
CA ALA A 17 2.16 -0.77 1.44
C ALA A 17 1.05 -1.01 0.41
N LEU A 18 0.60 0.05 -0.24
CA LEU A 18 -0.33 -0.01 -1.36
C LEU A 18 0.42 0.10 -2.69
N VAL A 19 0.08 -0.76 -3.65
CA VAL A 19 0.55 -0.68 -5.03
C VAL A 19 -0.62 -0.35 -5.95
N LEU A 20 -0.48 0.69 -6.78
CA LEU A 20 -1.56 1.29 -7.57
C LEU A 20 -1.89 0.56 -8.88
N THR A 21 -1.19 -0.54 -9.19
CA THR A 21 -1.54 -1.43 -10.31
C THR A 21 -2.69 -2.40 -9.97
N GLY A 22 -3.13 -2.43 -8.72
CA GLY A 22 -4.21 -3.30 -8.25
C GLY A 22 -5.60 -2.67 -8.40
N VAL A 23 -6.54 -3.12 -7.55
CA VAL A 23 -7.94 -2.64 -7.55
C VAL A 23 -8.06 -1.20 -7.04
N SER A 24 -7.17 -0.79 -6.14
CA SER A 24 -7.25 0.53 -5.48
C SER A 24 -6.37 1.55 -6.18
N GLN A 25 -6.93 2.73 -6.44
CA GLN A 25 -6.29 3.86 -7.10
C GLN A 25 -6.04 5.01 -6.12
N ARG A 26 -5.26 6.01 -6.55
CA ARG A 26 -4.95 7.20 -5.72
C ARG A 26 -6.20 7.93 -5.18
N PRO A 27 -7.29 8.10 -5.95
CA PRO A 27 -8.49 8.75 -5.43
C PRO A 27 -9.14 8.00 -4.26
N ASP A 28 -8.99 6.68 -4.19
CA ASP A 28 -9.59 5.85 -3.12
C ASP A 28 -8.99 6.16 -1.75
N LEU A 29 -7.77 6.72 -1.71
CA LEU A 29 -7.13 7.17 -0.47
C LEU A 29 -7.85 8.36 0.18
N ALA A 30 -8.52 9.20 -0.61
CA ALA A 30 -9.22 10.38 -0.09
C ALA A 30 -10.44 10.01 0.76
N SER A 31 -11.03 8.84 0.50
CA SER A 31 -12.19 8.32 1.24
C SER A 31 -11.84 7.16 2.17
N ALA A 32 -10.57 6.76 2.26
CA ALA A 32 -10.16 5.62 3.06
C ALA A 32 -10.17 5.95 4.55
N GLU A 33 -10.80 5.09 5.35
CA GLU A 33 -10.80 5.19 6.82
C GLU A 33 -9.41 4.94 7.41
N VAL A 34 -8.60 4.11 6.74
CA VAL A 34 -7.22 3.80 7.12
C VAL A 34 -6.32 3.95 5.91
N LEU A 35 -5.24 4.71 6.10
CA LEU A 35 -4.23 4.94 5.07
C LEU A 35 -3.09 3.91 5.19
N PRO A 36 -2.53 3.46 4.05
CA PRO A 36 -1.30 2.67 4.06
C PRO A 36 -0.10 3.53 4.49
N ASP A 37 0.92 2.91 5.07
CA ASP A 37 2.16 3.61 5.45
C ASP A 37 2.96 4.07 4.22
N TYR A 38 2.86 3.31 3.12
CA TYR A 38 3.56 3.58 1.87
C TYR A 38 2.65 3.39 0.66
N VAL A 39 2.87 4.18 -0.38
CA VAL A 39 2.15 4.08 -1.67
C VAL A 39 3.15 4.03 -2.81
N PHE A 40 3.05 3.01 -3.67
CA PHE A 40 3.91 2.79 -4.82
C PHE A 40 3.11 2.75 -6.11
N ALA A 41 3.72 3.24 -7.20
CA ALA A 41 3.09 3.20 -8.52
C ALA A 41 2.90 1.75 -9.00
N ASP A 42 3.89 0.88 -8.79
CA ASP A 42 3.94 -0.49 -9.28
C ASP A 42 4.86 -1.39 -8.43
N LEU A 43 4.92 -2.69 -8.76
CA LEU A 43 5.77 -3.67 -8.09
C LEU A 43 7.28 -3.39 -8.27
N PRO A 44 7.78 -2.96 -9.45
CA PRO A 44 9.16 -2.52 -9.60
C PRO A 44 9.56 -1.42 -8.60
N ALA A 45 8.74 -0.38 -8.43
CA ALA A 45 9.01 0.70 -7.47
C ALA A 45 9.06 0.20 -6.03
N LEU A 46 8.15 -0.70 -5.64
CA LEU A 46 8.18 -1.36 -4.33
C LEU A 46 9.45 -2.18 -4.15
N THR A 47 9.83 -2.97 -5.15
CA THR A 47 10.99 -3.87 -5.08
C THR A 47 12.28 -3.08 -4.95
N GLN A 48 12.44 -1.99 -5.73
CA GLN A 48 13.57 -1.08 -5.62
C GLN A 48 13.68 -0.46 -4.23
N ALA A 49 12.56 -0.08 -3.62
CA ALA A 49 12.56 0.51 -2.28
C ALA A 49 12.95 -0.49 -1.17
N LEU A 50 12.64 -1.79 -1.35
CA LEU A 50 12.89 -2.82 -0.33
C LEU A 50 14.24 -3.51 -0.48
N VAL A 51 14.67 -3.77 -1.72
CA VAL A 51 15.86 -4.60 -2.02
C VAL A 51 17.04 -3.74 -2.47
N GLY A 52 16.80 -2.48 -2.87
CA GLY A 52 17.80 -1.62 -3.51
C GLY A 52 17.90 -1.86 -5.02
N PRO A 53 18.78 -1.13 -5.72
CA PRO A 53 19.06 -1.40 -7.13
C PRO A 53 19.65 -2.81 -7.27
N GLY A 54 19.06 -3.61 -8.15
CA GLY A 54 19.60 -4.91 -8.56
C GLY A 54 20.82 -4.77 -9.46
#